data_AF-A0A838E1G5-F1
#
_entry.id   AF-A0A838E1G5-F1
#
_cell.length_a   1.000
_cell.length_b   1.000
_cell.length_c   1.000
_cell.angle_alpha   90.00
_cell.angle_beta   90.00
_cell.angle_gamma   90.00
#
_symmetry.space_group_name_H-M   'P 1'
#
loop_
_entity.id
_entity.type
_entity.pdbx_description
1 polymer ?
#
loop_
_entity_poly.entity_id
_entity_poly.type
_entity_poly.pdbx_seq_one_letter_code
_entity_poly.pdbx_strand_id
1 'polypeptide(L)'
;YGLDSHKKTLLVLGGSQGSQALNQLVETFITRHPDKASCLQVIHQAGAGKSKAVDFFYRKKGVTARVFEYEHTLQYAYAAADYVIARAGAGTLFELEFFNKKTMLIPLESASTLHQVDNAQAFIARNPALFSMVRQHDALQTPELLARHLIEGLGL
;
A
#
# COMPACT_ATOMS: atom_id res chain seq x y z
N TYR A 1 -4.90 6.87 15.36
CA TYR A 1 -3.97 5.74 15.13
C TYR A 1 -2.78 5.69 16.09
N GLY A 2 -2.47 6.72 16.90
CA GLY A 2 -1.35 6.65 17.87
C GLY A 2 0.02 6.61 17.18
N LEU A 3 0.14 7.30 16.04
CA LEU A 3 1.31 7.30 15.18
C LEU A 3 2.33 8.32 15.66
N ASP A 4 3.61 8.03 15.41
CA ASP A 4 4.73 8.92 15.71
C ASP A 4 4.88 9.94 14.56
N SER A 5 4.79 11.23 14.87
CA SER A 5 4.90 12.31 13.87
C SER A 5 6.29 12.42 13.22
N HIS A 6 7.32 11.80 13.80
CA HIS A 6 8.68 11.78 13.25
C HIS A 6 8.92 10.62 12.28
N LYS A 7 7.99 9.67 12.17
CA LYS A 7 8.10 8.52 11.26
C LYS A 7 7.18 8.68 10.05
N LYS A 8 7.63 8.11 8.93
CA LYS A 8 6.83 8.07 7.70
C LYS A 8 5.73 7.01 7.79
N THR A 9 4.53 7.38 7.41
CA THR A 9 3.34 6.52 7.46
C THR A 9 3.02 5.96 6.07
N LEU A 10 3.19 4.65 5.92
CA LEU A 10 2.75 3.92 4.73
C LEU A 10 1.33 3.39 4.95
N LEU A 11 0.43 3.69 4.02
CA LEU A 11 -0.91 3.09 3.97
C LEU A 11 -0.95 1.98 2.91
N VAL A 12 -1.47 0.81 3.25
CA VAL A 12 -1.60 -0.34 2.35
C VAL A 12 -3.08 -0.72 2.22
N LEU A 13 -3.62 -0.59 1.00
CA LEU A 13 -5.04 -0.80 0.69
C LEU A 13 -5.21 -1.94 -0.32
N GLY A 14 -5.64 -3.09 0.18
CA GLY A 14 -5.95 -4.26 -0.65
C GLY A 14 -7.30 -4.24 -1.36
N GLY A 15 -8.14 -3.23 -1.14
CA GLY A 15 -9.56 -3.23 -1.52
C GLY A 15 -10.43 -3.96 -0.49
N SER A 16 -11.74 -4.06 -0.73
CA SER A 16 -12.71 -4.56 0.27
C SER A 16 -12.43 -5.97 0.80
N GLN A 17 -11.82 -6.84 -0.01
CA GLN A 17 -11.44 -8.21 0.39
C GLN A 17 -9.98 -8.32 0.90
N GLY A 18 -9.28 -7.19 0.95
CA GLY A 18 -7.83 -7.13 1.07
C GLY A 18 -7.11 -7.81 -0.08
N SER A 19 -5.79 -7.94 0.03
CA SER A 19 -4.98 -8.49 -1.04
C SER A 19 -3.78 -9.27 -0.49
N GLN A 20 -3.80 -10.60 -0.67
CA GLN A 20 -2.68 -11.44 -0.25
C GLN A 20 -1.35 -11.04 -0.91
N ALA A 21 -1.37 -10.68 -2.20
CA ALA A 21 -0.17 -10.24 -2.91
C ALA A 21 0.42 -8.98 -2.27
N LEU A 22 -0.38 -7.93 -2.04
CA LEU A 22 0.06 -6.74 -1.31
C LEU A 22 0.62 -7.06 0.09
N ASN A 23 -0.03 -7.94 0.85
CA ASN A 23 0.48 -8.37 2.16
C ASN A 23 1.91 -8.92 2.02
N GLN A 24 2.11 -9.87 1.10
CA GLN A 24 3.40 -10.49 0.83
C GLN A 24 4.47 -9.50 0.33
N LEU A 25 4.09 -8.55 -0.52
CA LEU A 25 4.98 -7.53 -1.04
C LEU A 25 5.53 -6.64 0.08
N VAL A 26 4.66 -6.19 0.98
CA VAL A 26 5.05 -5.33 2.10
C VAL A 26 5.86 -6.11 3.13
N GLU A 27 5.49 -7.37 3.41
CA GLU A 27 6.27 -8.26 4.28
C GLU A 27 7.69 -8.51 3.74
N THR A 28 7.80 -8.68 2.41
CA THR A 28 9.09 -8.87 1.72
C THR A 28 9.95 -7.63 1.83
N PHE A 29 9.38 -6.45 1.56
CA PHE A 29 10.08 -5.17 1.69
C PHE A 29 10.64 -4.98 3.10
N ILE A 30 9.81 -5.16 4.14
CA ILE A 30 10.23 -5.00 5.54
C ILE A 30 11.31 -6.00 5.92
N THR A 31 11.23 -7.23 5.41
CA THR A 31 12.23 -8.27 5.71
C THR A 31 13.57 -7.98 5.05
N ARG A 32 13.58 -7.47 3.81
CA ARG A 32 14.81 -7.19 3.04
C ARG A 32 15.45 -5.85 3.40
N HIS A 33 14.68 -4.89 3.92
CA HIS A 33 15.15 -3.54 4.21
C HIS A 33 14.87 -3.12 5.66
N PRO A 34 15.44 -3.82 6.66
CA PRO A 34 15.15 -3.55 8.08
C PRO A 34 15.48 -2.11 8.50
N ASP A 35 16.57 -1.52 7.99
CA ASP A 35 16.96 -0.14 8.30
C ASP A 35 15.90 0.86 7.83
N LYS A 36 15.40 0.68 6.60
CA LYS A 36 14.32 1.52 6.04
C LYS A 36 13.01 1.29 6.77
N ALA A 37 12.70 0.04 7.13
CA ALA A 37 11.50 -0.32 7.89
C ALA A 37 11.49 0.29 9.30
N SER A 38 12.65 0.50 9.92
CA SER A 38 12.75 1.10 11.26
C SER A 38 12.25 2.56 11.30
N CYS A 39 12.35 3.28 10.18
CA CYS A 39 11.87 4.65 9.98
C CYS A 39 10.38 4.72 9.60
N LEU A 40 9.71 3.58 9.45
CA LEU A 40 8.33 3.49 9.02
C LEU A 40 7.37 3.10 10.13
N GLN A 41 6.13 3.50 9.91
CA GLN A 41 4.94 2.95 10.54
C GLN A 41 3.91 2.64 9.47
N VAL A 42 3.07 1.64 9.70
CA VAL A 42 2.18 1.12 8.65
C VAL A 42 0.73 1.11 9.10
N ILE A 43 -0.17 1.59 8.25
CA ILE A 43 -1.61 1.33 8.35
C ILE A 43 -1.94 0.31 7.25
N HIS A 44 -2.44 -0.86 7.61
CA HIS A 44 -2.57 -1.98 6.68
C HIS A 44 -3.96 -2.61 6.71
N GLN A 45 -4.67 -2.48 5.60
CA GLN A 45 -5.88 -3.26 5.35
C GLN A 45 -5.52 -4.66 4.81
N ALA A 46 -5.40 -5.64 5.70
CA ALA A 46 -4.95 -6.99 5.36
C ALA A 46 -6.03 -7.85 4.67
N GLY A 47 -7.30 -7.51 4.84
CA GLY A 47 -8.46 -8.29 4.39
C GLY A 47 -8.96 -9.32 5.40
N ALA A 48 -10.16 -9.85 5.15
CA ALA A 48 -10.85 -10.76 6.04
C ALA A 48 -10.00 -12.00 6.39
N GLY A 49 -9.92 -12.34 7.68
CA GLY A 49 -9.21 -13.50 8.19
C GLY A 49 -7.68 -13.42 8.18
N LYS A 50 -7.07 -12.33 7.70
CA LYS A 50 -5.61 -12.19 7.54
C LYS A 50 -4.97 -11.24 8.55
N SER A 51 -5.77 -10.38 9.19
CA SER A 51 -5.29 -9.31 10.08
C SER A 51 -4.36 -9.80 11.19
N LYS A 52 -4.70 -10.91 11.86
CA LYS A 52 -3.89 -11.47 12.96
C LYS A 52 -2.49 -11.90 12.51
N ALA A 53 -2.38 -12.56 11.36
CA ALA A 53 -1.10 -13.04 10.84
C ALA A 53 -0.20 -11.86 10.44
N VAL A 54 -0.78 -10.87 9.76
CA VAL A 54 -0.09 -9.66 9.33
C VAL A 54 0.34 -8.81 10.55
N ASP A 55 -0.51 -8.65 11.57
CA ASP A 55 -0.16 -7.96 12.82
C ASP A 55 1.01 -8.65 13.54
N PHE A 56 0.96 -9.98 13.63
CA PHE A 56 2.04 -10.75 14.23
C PHE A 56 3.38 -10.56 13.48
N PHE A 57 3.34 -10.52 12.14
CA PHE A 57 4.54 -10.24 11.33
C PHE A 57 5.15 -8.87 11.70
N TYR A 58 4.34 -7.80 11.73
CA TYR A 58 4.83 -6.46 12.06
C TYR A 58 5.46 -6.40 13.45
N ARG A 59 4.80 -6.99 14.46
CA ARG A 59 5.34 -7.07 15.83
C ARG A 59 6.67 -7.82 15.87
N LYS A 60 6.76 -8.97 15.19
CA LYS A 60 8.00 -9.75 15.12
C LYS A 60 9.15 -8.98 14.48
N LYS A 61 8.85 -8.07 13.54
CA LYS A 61 9.83 -7.19 12.89
C LYS A 61 10.10 -5.89 13.63
N GLY A 62 9.43 -5.63 14.75
CA GLY A 62 9.57 -4.39 15.51
C GLY A 62 9.05 -3.15 14.78
N VAL A 63 8.13 -3.33 13.82
CA VAL A 63 7.53 -2.23 13.04
C VAL A 63 6.18 -1.87 13.64
N THR A 64 5.98 -0.60 13.99
CA THR A 64 4.69 -0.09 14.45
C THR A 64 3.67 -0.19 13.33
N ALA A 65 2.60 -0.94 13.54
CA ALA A 65 1.53 -1.07 12.55
C ALA A 65 0.14 -1.08 13.17
N ARG A 66 -0.82 -0.49 12.46
CA ARG A 66 -2.24 -0.70 12.66
C ARG A 66 -2.75 -1.62 11.54
N VAL A 67 -3.08 -2.85 11.89
CA VAL A 67 -3.63 -3.82 10.94
C VAL A 67 -5.12 -4.00 11.18
N PHE A 68 -5.91 -3.99 10.11
CA PHE A 68 -7.35 -4.23 10.14
C PHE A 68 -7.80 -5.02 8.90
N GLU A 69 -8.99 -5.61 8.97
CA GLU A 69 -9.57 -6.34 7.84
C GLU A 69 -10.32 -5.40 6.90
N TYR A 70 -11.17 -4.57 7.50
CA TYR A 70 -11.95 -3.53 6.85
C TYR A 70 -12.28 -2.43 7.87
N GLU A 71 -12.19 -1.16 7.48
CA GLU A 71 -12.58 -0.01 8.31
C GLU A 71 -13.51 0.91 7.51
N HIS A 72 -14.61 1.33 8.12
CA HIS A 72 -15.54 2.30 7.51
C HIS A 72 -15.02 3.74 7.51
N THR A 73 -13.95 4.02 8.25
CA THR A 73 -13.44 5.38 8.48
C THR A 73 -12.05 5.59 7.88
N LEU A 74 -11.87 5.17 6.63
CA LEU A 74 -10.60 5.28 5.89
C LEU A 74 -10.11 6.72 5.72
N GLN A 75 -10.97 7.74 5.85
CA GLN A 75 -10.57 9.15 5.78
C GLN A 75 -9.43 9.49 6.75
N TYR A 76 -9.41 8.88 7.94
CA TYR A 76 -8.34 9.10 8.91
C TYR A 76 -7.04 8.45 8.46
N ALA A 77 -7.12 7.27 7.83
CA ALA A 77 -5.97 6.57 7.28
C ALA A 77 -5.38 7.36 6.11
N TYR A 78 -6.23 7.85 5.21
CA TYR A 78 -5.81 8.75 4.13
C TYR A 78 -5.13 9.99 4.69
N ALA A 79 -5.75 10.69 5.65
CA ALA A 79 -5.17 11.89 6.25
C ALA A 79 -3.78 11.64 6.87
N ALA A 80 -3.60 10.51 7.56
CA ALA A 80 -2.35 10.15 8.23
C ALA A 80 -1.23 9.66 7.31
N ALA A 81 -1.55 9.19 6.10
CA ALA A 81 -0.58 8.58 5.20
C ALA A 81 0.31 9.61 4.49
N ASP A 82 1.62 9.37 4.50
CA ASP A 82 2.61 10.06 3.66
C ASP A 82 2.64 9.48 2.24
N TYR A 83 2.48 8.16 2.13
CA TYR A 83 2.48 7.43 0.86
C TYR A 83 1.54 6.23 0.93
N VAL A 84 0.99 5.84 -0.22
CA VAL A 84 0.02 4.74 -0.29
C VAL A 84 0.47 3.67 -1.30
N ILE A 85 0.25 2.40 -0.96
CA ILE A 85 0.19 1.30 -1.91
C ILE A 85 -1.25 0.83 -1.98
N ALA A 86 -1.84 0.80 -3.17
CA ALA A 86 -3.24 0.43 -3.32
C ALA A 86 -3.51 -0.40 -4.57
N ARG A 87 -4.60 -1.18 -4.53
CA ARG A 87 -5.25 -1.67 -5.74
C ARG A 87 -5.88 -0.53 -6.52
N ALA A 88 -6.02 -0.71 -7.83
CA ALA A 88 -6.59 0.29 -8.73
C ALA A 88 -8.11 0.10 -8.92
N GLY A 89 -8.83 -0.07 -7.81
CA GLY A 89 -10.29 -0.06 -7.80
C GLY A 89 -10.84 1.35 -7.99
N ALA A 90 -11.90 1.51 -8.78
CA ALA A 90 -12.43 2.83 -9.14
C ALA A 90 -12.71 3.72 -7.92
N GLY A 91 -13.42 3.21 -6.90
CA GLY A 91 -13.72 3.96 -5.67
C GLY A 91 -12.46 4.42 -4.93
N THR A 92 -11.52 3.49 -4.70
CA THR A 92 -10.24 3.80 -4.04
C THR A 92 -9.45 4.86 -4.80
N LEU A 93 -9.43 4.82 -6.14
CA LEU A 93 -8.72 5.81 -6.93
C LEU A 93 -9.29 7.22 -6.77
N PHE A 94 -10.62 7.36 -6.81
CA PHE A 94 -11.29 8.65 -6.56
C PHE A 94 -11.01 9.18 -5.15
N GLU A 95 -11.03 8.30 -4.14
CA GLU A 95 -10.69 8.68 -2.77
C GLU A 95 -9.24 9.16 -2.66
N LEU A 96 -8.28 8.43 -3.22
CA LEU A 96 -6.87 8.79 -3.20
C LEU A 96 -6.60 10.13 -3.87
N GLU A 97 -7.24 10.39 -5.01
CA GLU A 97 -7.15 11.67 -5.70
C GLU A 97 -7.77 12.80 -4.88
N PHE A 98 -8.96 12.58 -4.30
CA PHE A 98 -9.63 13.54 -3.43
C PHE A 98 -8.78 13.93 -2.22
N PHE A 99 -8.12 12.96 -1.58
CA PHE A 99 -7.20 13.20 -0.46
C PHE A 99 -5.79 13.62 -0.89
N ASN A 100 -5.55 13.81 -2.20
CA ASN A 100 -4.26 14.22 -2.79
C ASN A 100 -3.10 13.32 -2.35
N LYS A 101 -3.32 12.00 -2.36
CA LYS A 101 -2.36 11.02 -1.83
C LYS A 101 -1.44 10.49 -2.93
N LYS A 102 -0.14 10.71 -2.76
CA LYS A 102 0.87 10.04 -3.58
C LYS A 102 0.77 8.53 -3.38
N THR A 103 0.59 7.82 -4.49
CA THR A 103 0.20 6.42 -4.49
C THR A 103 0.94 5.62 -5.55
N MET A 104 1.47 4.47 -5.13
CA MET A 104 1.84 3.40 -6.03
C MET A 104 0.66 2.45 -6.21
N LEU A 105 0.16 2.38 -7.43
CA LEU A 105 -0.91 1.48 -7.82
C LEU A 105 -0.33 0.12 -8.19
N ILE A 106 -0.90 -0.93 -7.63
CA ILE A 106 -0.59 -2.32 -7.98
C ILE A 106 -1.90 -2.98 -8.42
N PRO A 107 -2.30 -2.83 -9.69
CA PRO A 107 -3.54 -3.38 -10.20
C PRO A 107 -3.67 -4.88 -9.92
N LEU A 108 -4.89 -5.33 -9.64
CA LEU A 108 -5.16 -6.77 -9.64
C LEU A 108 -5.07 -7.29 -11.07
N GLU A 109 -4.13 -8.18 -11.33
CA GLU A 109 -3.97 -8.85 -12.61
C GLU A 109 -4.49 -10.28 -12.49
N SER A 110 -5.60 -10.54 -13.18
CA SER A 110 -6.19 -11.87 -13.31
C SER A 110 -6.78 -12.01 -14.72
N ALA A 111 -7.06 -13.25 -15.14
CA ALA A 111 -7.64 -13.53 -16.46
C ALA A 111 -8.97 -12.80 -16.72
N SER A 112 -9.66 -12.33 -15.68
CA SER A 112 -10.96 -11.67 -15.75
C SER A 112 -10.93 -10.18 -15.37
N THR A 113 -9.78 -9.62 -14.96
CA THR A 113 -9.72 -8.27 -14.37
C THR A 113 -8.65 -7.41 -15.01
N LEU A 114 -8.87 -7.01 -16.27
CA LEU A 114 -8.00 -6.04 -16.97
C LEU A 114 -8.34 -4.58 -16.62
N HIS A 115 -9.59 -4.32 -16.21
CA HIS A 115 -10.08 -2.97 -15.94
C HIS A 115 -9.32 -2.21 -14.84
N GLN A 116 -8.67 -2.91 -13.89
CA GLN A 116 -7.84 -2.21 -12.90
C GLN A 116 -6.56 -1.61 -13.52
N VAL A 117 -6.02 -2.24 -14.57
CA VAL A 117 -4.88 -1.67 -15.31
C VAL A 117 -5.36 -0.43 -16.07
N ASP A 118 -6.49 -0.51 -16.75
CA ASP A 118 -7.09 0.62 -17.49
C ASP A 118 -7.37 1.80 -16.54
N ASN A 119 -7.94 1.52 -15.36
CA ASN A 119 -8.19 2.53 -14.33
C ASN A 119 -6.89 3.19 -13.86
N ALA A 120 -5.85 2.40 -13.57
CA ALA A 120 -4.57 2.92 -13.14
C ALA A 120 -3.96 3.82 -14.22
N GLN A 121 -3.96 3.38 -15.48
CA GLN A 121 -3.46 4.16 -16.61
C GLN A 121 -4.21 5.49 -16.77
N ALA A 122 -5.54 5.46 -16.68
CA ALA A 122 -6.36 6.68 -16.77
C ALA A 122 -6.03 7.68 -15.65
N PHE A 123 -5.88 7.22 -14.41
CA PHE A 123 -5.55 8.10 -13.28
C PHE A 123 -4.11 8.62 -13.33
N ILE A 124 -3.15 7.82 -13.82
CA ILE A 124 -1.77 8.26 -14.06
C ILE A 124 -1.73 9.33 -15.14
N ALA A 125 -2.43 9.11 -16.27
CA ALA A 125 -2.49 10.09 -17.36
C ALA A 125 -3.12 11.41 -16.88
N ARG A 126 -4.13 11.33 -16.00
CA ARG A 126 -4.78 12.51 -15.43
C ARG A 126 -3.94 13.24 -14.38
N ASN A 127 -3.26 12.51 -13.50
CA ASN A 127 -2.49 13.09 -12.40
C ASN A 127 -1.18 12.32 -12.14
N PRO A 128 -0.16 12.50 -13.00
CA PRO A 128 1.09 11.74 -12.93
C PRO A 128 1.96 12.12 -11.71
N ALA A 129 1.68 13.23 -11.05
CA ALA A 129 2.37 13.63 -9.82
C ALA A 129 1.91 12.84 -8.59
N LEU A 130 0.67 12.31 -8.63
CA LEU A 130 0.10 11.52 -7.55
C LEU A 130 0.22 10.02 -7.80
N PHE A 131 0.04 9.57 -9.03
CA PHE A 131 -0.07 8.14 -9.31
C PHE A 131 1.13 7.62 -10.09
N SER A 132 1.66 6.50 -9.61
CA SER A 132 2.56 5.61 -10.37
C SER A 132 1.97 4.21 -10.37
N MET A 133 2.44 3.33 -11.27
CA MET A 133 1.98 1.95 -11.33
C MET A 133 3.16 0.99 -11.38
N VAL A 134 3.05 -0.09 -10.61
CA VAL A 134 3.89 -1.28 -10.73
C VAL A 134 2.96 -2.47 -10.96
N ARG A 135 3.21 -3.22 -12.04
CA ARG A 135 2.44 -4.43 -12.34
C ARG A 135 2.62 -5.45 -11.23
N GLN A 136 1.55 -6.15 -10.86
CA GLN A 136 1.59 -7.10 -9.74
C GLN A 136 2.60 -8.23 -10.01
N HIS A 137 2.62 -8.73 -11.24
CA HIS A 137 3.55 -9.79 -11.65
C HIS A 137 5.01 -9.36 -11.44
N ASP A 138 5.35 -8.17 -11.92
CA ASP A 138 6.70 -7.60 -11.82
C ASP A 138 7.10 -7.37 -10.36
N ALA A 139 6.17 -6.84 -9.54
CA ALA A 139 6.42 -6.60 -8.12
C ALA A 139 6.73 -7.90 -7.35
N LEU A 140 6.05 -9.00 -7.69
CA LEU A 140 6.24 -10.30 -7.03
C LEU A 140 7.52 -11.01 -7.48
N GLN A 141 7.89 -10.86 -8.76
CA GLN A 141 9.12 -11.47 -9.30
C GLN A 141 10.38 -10.66 -8.99
N THR A 142 10.24 -9.33 -8.91
CA THR A 142 11.35 -8.40 -8.70
C THR A 142 11.04 -7.49 -7.50
N PRO A 143 11.17 -7.98 -6.25
CA PRO A 143 10.88 -7.18 -5.05
C PRO A 143 11.66 -5.87 -4.96
N GLU A 144 12.85 -5.82 -5.57
CA GLU A 144 13.70 -4.63 -5.65
C GLU A 144 13.03 -3.48 -6.42
N LEU A 145 12.17 -3.79 -7.41
CA LEU A 145 11.40 -2.79 -8.15
C LEU A 145 10.43 -2.06 -7.21
N LEU A 146 9.69 -2.83 -6.39
CA LEU A 146 8.80 -2.29 -5.37
C LEU A 146 9.59 -1.47 -4.35
N ALA A 147 10.70 -2.00 -3.86
CA ALA A 147 11.52 -1.36 -2.84
C ALA A 147 12.02 0.01 -3.30
N ARG A 148 12.53 0.12 -4.54
CA ARG A 148 12.96 1.39 -5.12
C ARG A 148 11.84 2.42 -5.10
N HIS A 149 10.66 2.06 -5.62
CA HIS A 149 9.53 2.98 -5.66
C HIS A 149 9.03 3.38 -4.26
N LEU A 150 9.09 2.47 -3.28
CA LEU A 150 8.72 2.80 -1.90
C LEU A 150 9.71 3.76 -1.25
N ILE A 151 11.01 3.49 -1.41
CA ILE A 151 12.08 4.32 -0.87
C ILE A 151 12.02 5.73 -1.46
N GLU A 152 11.88 5.84 -2.79
CA GLU A 152 11.73 7.12 -3.48
C GLU A 152 10.44 7.85 -3.06
N GLY A 153 9.31 7.14 -3.01
CA GLY A 153 8.01 7.72 -2.68
C GLY A 153 7.92 8.23 -1.24
N LEU A 154 8.56 7.53 -0.30
CA LEU A 154 8.58 7.90 1.12
C LEU A 154 9.77 8.80 1.51
N GLY A 155 10.78 8.92 0.64
CA GLY A 155 12.01 9.70 0.89
C GLY A 155 12.91 9.09 1.95
N LEU A 156 13.11 7.77 1.92
CA LEU A 156 13.84 7.00 2.96
C LEU A 156 15.33 6.80 2.69
#